data_AF-A0A0L6WD44-F1
#
_entry.id   AF-A0A0L6WD44-F1
#
_cell.length_a   1.000
_cell.length_b   1.000
_cell.length_c   1.000
_cell.angle_alpha   90.00
_cell.angle_beta   90.00
_cell.angle_gamma   90.00
#
_symmetry.space_group_name_H-M   'P 1'
#
loop_
_entity.id
_entity.type
_entity.pdbx_description
1 polymer ?
#
loop_
_entity_poly.entity_id
_entity_poly.type
_entity_poly.pdbx_seq_one_letter_code
_entity_poly.pdbx_strand_id
1 'polypeptide(L)' 'MMLIDNKEEVECIHNSGSQIISMSAEIASDLGLSYNPNIVLNMQSANGTMDRLLGLA' A
#
# COMPACT_ATOMS: atom_id res chain seq x y z
N MET A 1 13.44 1.40 -12.11
CA MET A 1 12.40 2.42 -11.92
C MET A 1 12.60 3.54 -12.94
N MET A 2 11.54 3.99 -13.61
CA MET A 2 11.58 5.23 -14.40
C MET A 2 11.24 6.40 -13.46
N LEU A 3 11.97 7.50 -13.57
CA LEU A 3 11.68 8.74 -12.85
C LEU A 3 10.90 9.67 -13.80
N ILE A 4 9.71 10.10 -13.39
CA ILE A 4 8.93 11.14 -14.07
C ILE A 4 8.76 12.27 -13.06
N ASP A 5 9.11 13.50 -13.46
CA ASP A 5 9.06 14.67 -12.57
C ASP A 5 9.81 14.46 -11.22
N ASN A 6 10.96 13.78 -11.30
CA ASN A 6 11.79 13.39 -10.14
C ASN A 6 11.08 12.50 -9.11
N LYS A 7 10.01 11.81 -9.50
CA LYS A 7 9.29 10.83 -8.68
C LYS A 7 9.34 9.46 -9.32
N GLU A 8 9.47 8.44 -8.49
CA GLU A 8 9.39 7.06 -8.93
C GLU A 8 7.96 6.71 -9.34
N GLU A 9 7.82 6.07 -10.51
CA GLU A 9 6.55 5.54 -10.97
C GLU A 9 6.41 4.07 -10.54
N VAL A 10 5.26 3.74 -9.94
CA VAL A 10 4.91 2.38 -9.51
C VAL A 10 3.61 1.99 -10.18
N GLU A 11 3.60 0.86 -10.89
CA GLU A 11 2.39 0.31 -11.48
C GLU A 11 1.34 -0.01 -10.41
N CYS A 12 0.08 0.34 -10.65
CA CYS A 12 -1.00 0.09 -9.71
C CYS A 12 -2.28 -0.38 -10.41
N ILE A 13 -3.14 -1.06 -9.66
CA ILE A 13 -4.46 -1.49 -10.11
C ILE A 13 -5.49 -0.46 -9.65
N HIS A 14 -6.20 0.15 -10.60
CA HIS A 14 -7.35 0.99 -10.28
C HIS A 14 -8.58 0.12 -10.01
N ASN A 15 -9.02 0.06 -8.75
CA ASN A 15 -10.17 -0.73 -8.33
C ASN A 15 -11.20 0.15 -7.59
N SER A 16 -12.33 0.44 -8.24
CA SER A 16 -13.41 1.26 -7.67
C SER A 16 -14.10 0.61 -6.46
N GLY A 17 -13.99 -0.71 -6.30
CA GLY A 17 -14.46 -1.41 -5.11
C GLY A 17 -13.53 -1.30 -3.91
N SER A 18 -12.31 -0.77 -4.08
CA SER A 18 -11.37 -0.56 -2.97
C SER A 18 -11.69 0.74 -2.23
N GLN A 19 -11.78 0.64 -0.91
CA GLN A 19 -11.99 1.80 -0.03
C GLN A 19 -10.69 2.50 0.37
N ILE A 20 -9.56 1.81 0.19
CA ILE A 20 -8.22 2.31 0.54
C ILE A 20 -7.27 2.12 -0.63
N ILE A 21 -6.21 2.92 -0.65
CA ILE A 21 -5.03 2.66 -1.47
C ILE A 21 -4.10 1.76 -0.65
N SER A 22 -3.64 0.67 -1.24
CA SER A 22 -2.67 -0.23 -0.64
C SER A 22 -1.52 -0.48 -1.61
N MET A 23 -0.32 -0.65 -1.08
CA MET A 23 0.88 -1.04 -1.83
C MET A 23 1.60 -2.17 -1.10
N SER A 24 2.52 -2.86 -1.79
CA SER A 24 3.35 -3.87 -1.14
C SER A 24 4.31 -3.23 -0.12
N ALA A 25 4.67 -3.99 0.90
CA ALA A 25 5.65 -3.54 1.90
C ALA A 25 7.05 -3.30 1.29
N GLU A 26 7.39 -4.04 0.24
CA GLU A 26 8.63 -3.88 -0.52
C GLU A 26 8.71 -2.49 -1.16
N ILE A 27 7.70 -2.10 -1.94
CA ILE A 27 7.66 -0.78 -2.58
C ILE A 27 7.66 0.36 -1.56
N ALA A 28 6.90 0.22 -0.46
CA ALA A 28 6.90 1.22 0.59
C ALA A 28 8.29 1.39 1.23
N SER A 29 9.04 0.29 1.37
CA SER A 29 10.41 0.30 1.90
C SER A 29 11.39 0.93 0.92
N ASP A 30 11.28 0.59 -0.38
CA ASP A 30 12.11 1.16 -1.44
C ASP A 30 11.90 2.68 -1.58
N LEU A 31 10.67 3.14 -1.40
CA LEU A 31 10.30 4.56 -1.39
C LEU A 31 10.66 5.28 -0.08
N GLY A 32 11.11 4.56 0.95
CA GLY A 32 11.44 5.13 2.26
C GLY A 32 10.23 5.68 3.04
N LEU A 33 9.03 5.14 2.80
CA LEU A 33 7.81 5.57 3.48
C LEU A 33 7.77 5.04 4.93
N SER A 34 7.39 5.89 5.87
CA SER A 34 7.24 5.52 7.27
C SER A 34 5.84 4.97 7.56
N TYR A 35 5.78 3.97 8.44
CA TYR A 35 4.52 3.45 8.98
C TYR A 35 4.16 4.10 10.32
N ASN A 36 2.86 4.27 10.56
CA ASN A 36 2.33 4.62 11.87
C ASN A 36 2.03 3.33 12.66
N PRO A 37 2.78 3.00 13.72
CA PRO A 37 2.63 1.75 14.46
C PRO A 37 1.28 1.64 15.20
N ASN A 38 0.58 2.76 15.39
CA ASN A 38 -0.72 2.79 16.05
C ASN A 38 -1.88 2.53 15.09
N ILE A 39 -1.63 2.55 13.77
CA ILE A 39 -2.65 2.31 12.76
C ILE A 39 -2.48 0.90 12.23
N VAL A 40 -3.47 0.07 12.51
CA VAL A 40 -3.57 -1.30 12.04
C VAL A 40 -4.93 -1.45 11.38
N LEU A 41 -4.93 -1.83 10.11
CA LEU A 41 -6.15 -2.05 9.32
C LEU A 41 -6.32 -3.54 9.04
N ASN A 42 -7.48 -4.09 9.36
CA ASN A 42 -7.81 -5.46 8.98
C ASN A 42 -8.47 -5.44 7.59
N MET A 43 -7.93 -6.22 6.66
CA MET A 43 -8.47 -6.41 5.32
C MET A 43 -8.97 -7.85 5.18
N GLN A 44 -10.21 -8.02 4.76
CA GLN A 44 -10.72 -9.34 4.37
C GLN A 44 -10.56 -9.50 2.86
N SER A 45 -9.80 -10.52 2.46
CA SER A 45 -9.65 -10.87 1.05
C SER A 45 -10.93 -11.49 0.48
N ALA A 46 -11.01 -11.57 -0.86
CA ALA A 46 -12.10 -12.29 -1.54
C ALA A 46 -12.20 -13.76 -1.12
N ASN A 47 -11.09 -14.34 -0.61
CA ASN A 47 -11.03 -15.72 -0.13
C ASN A 47 -11.46 -15.86 1.33
N GLY A 48 -11.86 -14.77 1.99
CA GLY A 48 -12.29 -14.75 3.39
C GLY A 48 -11.17 -14.72 4.41
N THR A 49 -9.90 -14.77 3.99
CA THR A 49 -8.74 -14.58 4.88
C THR A 49 -8.67 -13.14 5.35
N MET A 50 -8.41 -12.95 6.65
CA MET A 50 -8.18 -11.64 7.25
C MET A 50 -6.67 -11.35 7.33
N ASP A 51 -6.23 -10.36 6.58
CA ASP A 51 -4.87 -9.87 6.57
C ASP A 51 -4.78 -8.56 7.36
N ARG A 52 -3.60 -8.32 7.95
CA ARG A 52 -3.35 -7.13 8.75
C ARG A 52 -2.40 -6.19 8.01
N LEU A 53 -2.90 -5.01 7.66
CA LEU A 53 -2.15 -3.98 6.98
C LEU A 53 -1.60 -2.94 7.96
N LEU A 54 -0.45 -2.38 7.62
CA LEU A 54 0.19 -1.27 8.33
C LEU A 54 -0.30 0.06 7.75
N GLY A 55 -0.70 0.99 8.62
CA GLY A 55 -1.00 2.35 8.18
C GLY A 55 0.26 3.13 7.84
N LEU A 56 0.29 3.80 6.68
CA LEU A 56 1.32 4.80 6.39
C LEU A 56 1.13 6.03 7.30
N ALA A 57 2.23 6.69 7.68
CA ALA A 57 2.26 7.85 8.57
C ALA A 57 2.12 9.19 7.84
#